data_AF-A0A3B8WV95-F1
#
_entry.id   AF-A0A3B8WV95-F1
#
_cell.length_a   1.000
_cell.length_b   1.000
_cell.length_c   1.000
_cell.angle_alpha   90.00
_cell.angle_beta   90.00
_cell.angle_gamma   90.00
#
_symmetry.space_group_name_H-M   'P 1'
#
loop_
_entity.id
_entity.type
_entity.pdbx_description
1 polymer ?
#
loop_
_entity_poly.entity_id
_entity_poly.type
_entity_poly.pdbx_seq_one_letter_code
_entity_poly.pdbx_strand_id
1 'polypeptide(L)' 'LVAEGIDQLVAGAVARSSLSAIKEMAMRSAMVPGAVSLAWGLPSFPTPEHIRDAVASALNSDP' A
#
# COMPACT_ATOMS: atom_id res chain seq x y z
N LEU A 1 13.11 6.84 25.91
CA LEU A 1 13.79 5.59 25.50
C LEU A 1 13.91 5.63 23.99
N VAL A 2 14.94 6.31 23.49
CA VAL A 2 15.21 6.39 22.05
C VAL A 2 15.82 5.05 21.66
N ALA A 3 15.37 4.48 20.55
CA ALA A 3 15.93 3.25 19.98
C ALA A 3 17.35 3.51 19.46
N GLU A 4 18.31 3.71 20.36
CA GLU A 4 19.71 3.85 20.01
C GLU A 4 20.22 2.51 19.46
N GLY A 5 20.35 2.45 18.13
CA GLY A 5 20.95 1.30 17.44
C GLY A 5 20.50 1.18 15.99
N ILE A 6 19.21 1.34 15.70
CA ILE A 6 18.68 1.13 14.34
C ILE A 6 19.00 2.31 13.43
N ASP A 7 18.89 3.54 13.93
CA ASP A 7 19.13 4.77 13.14
C ASP A 7 20.57 4.90 12.62
N GLN A 8 21.52 4.17 13.22
CA GLN A 8 22.92 4.10 12.74
C GLN A 8 23.14 3.04 11.66
N LEU A 9 22.18 2.13 11.47
CA LEU A 9 22.24 1.03 10.50
C LEU A 9 21.37 1.28 9.25
N VAL A 10 20.55 2.33 9.26
CA VAL A 10 19.69 2.71 8.13
C VAL A 10 20.11 4.03 7.52
N ALA A 11 19.91 4.18 6.22
CA ALA A 11 20.18 5.45 5.54
C ALA A 11 19.34 6.58 6.13
N GLY A 12 19.95 7.76 6.33
CA GLY A 12 19.28 8.88 7.01
C GLY A 12 17.97 9.34 6.36
N ALA A 13 17.80 9.17 5.04
CA ALA A 13 16.53 9.45 4.37
C ALA A 13 15.40 8.49 4.80
N VAL A 14 15.73 7.23 5.03
CA VAL A 14 14.79 6.21 5.54
C VAL A 14 14.46 6.49 7.00
N ALA A 15 15.47 6.81 7.82
CA ALA A 15 15.26 7.15 9.24
C ALA A 15 14.30 8.34 9.45
N ARG A 16 14.29 9.30 8.51
CA ARG A 16 13.38 10.45 8.56
C ARG A 16 12.03 10.23 7.87
N SER A 17 11.85 9.08 7.22
CA SER A 17 10.56 8.76 6.59
C SER A 17 9.54 8.43 7.68
N SER A 18 8.30 8.88 7.48
CA SER A 18 7.21 8.66 8.42
C SER A 18 5.96 8.14 7.70
N LEU A 19 5.04 7.57 8.47
CA LEU A 19 3.76 7.12 7.94
C LEU A 19 2.96 8.33 7.42
N SER A 20 2.46 8.26 6.19
CA SER A 20 1.61 9.34 5.67
C SER A 20 0.26 9.36 6.38
N ALA A 21 -0.31 10.55 6.56
CA ALA A 21 -1.63 10.71 7.15
C ALA A 21 -2.73 9.92 6.41
N ILE A 22 -2.61 9.78 5.07
CA ILE A 22 -3.53 8.98 4.25
C ILE A 22 -3.48 7.51 4.67
N LYS A 23 -2.27 6.94 4.82
CA LYS A 23 -2.11 5.55 5.23
C LYS A 23 -2.56 5.34 6.66
N GLU A 24 -2.26 6.28 7.56
CA GLU A 24 -2.71 6.23 8.93
C GLU A 24 -4.24 6.21 9.03
N MET A 25 -4.93 7.09 8.31
CA MET A 25 -6.39 7.12 8.30
C MET A 25 -7.00 5.86 7.67
N ALA A 26 -6.42 5.34 6.59
CA ALA A 26 -6.85 4.08 5.97
C ALA A 26 -6.74 2.89 6.95
N MET A 27 -5.70 2.85 7.78
CA MET A 27 -5.56 1.83 8.83
C MET A 27 -6.60 2.03 9.94
N ARG A 28 -6.83 3.27 10.38
CA ARG A 28 -7.81 3.59 11.41
C ARG A 28 -9.24 3.23 10.98
N SER A 29 -9.63 3.56 9.74
CA SER A 29 -10.98 3.27 9.23
C SER A 29 -11.21 1.77 9.04
N ALA A 30 -10.19 1.01 8.64
CA ALA A 30 -10.29 -0.45 8.49
C ALA A 30 -10.58 -1.19 9.81
N MET A 31 -10.23 -0.60 10.96
CA MET A 31 -10.53 -1.17 12.29
C MET A 31 -11.96 -0.89 12.77
N VAL A 32 -12.74 -0.06 12.06
CA VAL A 32 -14.10 0.33 12.46
C VAL A 32 -15.12 -0.32 11.52
N PRO A 33 -15.88 -1.34 11.97
CA PRO A 33 -16.91 -1.96 11.15
C PRO A 33 -17.94 -0.94 10.65
N GLY A 34 -18.23 -0.96 9.35
CA GLY A 34 -19.20 -0.05 8.72
C GLY A 34 -18.68 1.36 8.43
N ALA A 35 -17.40 1.67 8.69
CA ALA A 35 -16.83 2.95 8.31
C ALA A 35 -16.72 3.09 6.78
N VAL A 36 -17.29 4.17 6.23
CA VAL A 36 -17.12 4.53 4.82
C VAL A 36 -15.84 5.35 4.66
N SER A 37 -14.86 4.79 3.95
CA SER A 37 -13.56 5.45 3.73
C SER A 37 -13.53 6.21 2.41
N LEU A 38 -13.80 7.52 2.45
CA LEU A 38 -13.65 8.41 1.28
C LEU A 38 -12.19 8.84 1.03
N ALA A 39 -11.28 8.51 1.94
CA ALA A 39 -9.85 8.77 1.79
C ALA A 39 -9.15 7.75 0.88
N TRP A 40 -9.84 6.69 0.46
CA TRP A 40 -9.24 5.61 -0.30
C TRP A 40 -9.43 5.84 -1.81
N GLY A 41 -8.38 6.28 -2.49
CA GLY A 41 -8.37 6.52 -3.94
C GLY A 41 -8.27 5.27 -4.82
N LEU A 42 -8.69 4.09 -4.34
CA LEU A 42 -8.70 2.88 -5.16
C LEU A 42 -9.98 2.84 -6.02
N PRO A 43 -9.88 2.45 -7.29
CA PRO A 43 -11.05 2.15 -8.10
C PRO A 43 -11.89 1.04 -7.44
N SER A 44 -13.21 1.23 -7.45
CA SER A 44 -14.18 0.24 -6.97
C SER A 44 -14.50 -0.86 -7.99
N PHE A 45 -14.03 -0.71 -9.22
CA PHE A 45 -14.30 -1.63 -10.31
C PHE A 45 -13.16 -2.62 -10.50
N PRO A 46 -13.47 -3.90 -10.79
CA PRO A 46 -12.43 -4.86 -11.13
C PRO A 46 -11.72 -4.43 -12.41
N THR A 47 -10.47 -4.85 -12.55
CA THR A 47 -9.73 -4.73 -13.80
C THR A 47 -10.53 -5.38 -14.96
N PRO A 48 -10.73 -4.69 -16.09
CA PRO A 48 -11.43 -5.23 -17.25
C PRO A 48 -10.90 -6.58 -17.74
N GLU A 49 -11.79 -7.43 -18.25
CA GLU A 49 -11.49 -8.81 -18.66
C GLU A 49 -10.32 -8.91 -19.65
N HIS A 50 -10.36 -8.13 -20.73
CA HIS A 50 -9.31 -8.13 -21.76
C HIS A 50 -7.91 -7.83 -21.19
N ILE A 51 -7.80 -7.02 -20.13
CA ILE A 51 -6.50 -6.73 -19.49
C ILE A 51 -6.04 -7.95 -18.68
N ARG A 52 -6.96 -8.58 -17.95
CA ARG A 52 -6.64 -9.79 -17.17
C ARG A 52 -6.21 -10.94 -18.08
N ASP A 53 -6.89 -11.13 -19.20
CA ASP A 53 -6.57 -12.18 -20.18
C ASP A 53 -5.19 -11.94 -20.81
N ALA A 54 -4.89 -10.69 -21.17
CA ALA A 54 -3.57 -10.34 -21.71
C ALA A 54 -2.45 -10.63 -20.70
N VAL A 55 -2.64 -10.29 -19.43
CA VAL A 55 -1.66 -10.59 -18.36
C VAL A 55 -1.52 -12.09 -18.15
N ALA A 56 -2.61 -12.84 -18.11
CA ALA A 56 -2.58 -14.30 -17.97
C ALA A 56 -1.85 -14.97 -19.13
N SER A 57 -2.10 -14.53 -20.37
CA SER A 57 -1.38 -15.01 -21.55
C SER A 57 0.11 -14.76 -21.42
N ALA A 58 0.51 -13.51 -21.09
CA ALA A 58 1.92 -13.14 -20.97
C ALA A 58 2.65 -14.00 -19.94
N LEU A 59 2.09 -14.16 -18.75
CA LEU A 59 2.68 -14.96 -17.67
C LEU A 59 2.81 -16.45 -18.03
N ASN A 60 1.85 -17.02 -18.77
CA ASN A 60 1.91 -18.41 -19.19
C ASN A 60 2.89 -18.66 -20.35
N SER A 61 3.21 -17.63 -21.12
CA SER A 61 4.15 -17.69 -22.25
C SER A 61 5.55 -17.15 -21.93
N ASP A 62 5.80 -16.74 -20.69
CA ASP A 62 7.08 -16.22 -20.23
C ASP A 62 8.11 -17.38 -20.13
N PRO A 63 9.24 -17.33 -20.85
CA PRO A 63 10.23 -18.42 -20.92
C PRO A 63 11.03 -18.68 -19.65
#